data_AF-A0A1Y5DEI8-F1
#
_entry.id   AF-A0A1Y5DEI8-F1
#
_cell.length_a   1.000
_cell.length_b   1.000
_cell.length_c   1.000
_cell.angle_alpha   90.00
_cell.angle_beta   90.00
_cell.angle_gamma   90.00
#
_symmetry.space_group_name_H-M   'P 1'
#
loop_
_entity.id
_entity.type
_entity.pdbx_description
1 polymer ?
#
loop_
_entity_poly.entity_id
_entity_poly.type
_entity_poly.pdbx_seq_one_letter_code
_entity_poly.pdbx_strand_id
1 'polypeptide(L)'
;MAKQTQTYDFDRWAEYLTVTLAENTSRCDLGNNRVKKIQLNFSAQSLNPISFKVTLDNELIARYNRHKKSNDDASYPIDYSYQSPSSIALHGNMQDSTAKTFIKQAIRLDNTFYGAGWSLQLPGSIPNILMQLALRSTAMLLPKQLSHQGVELSEEFCVQFFNGSDFMSFFYEPLVQALSAQAGLYLTDKRIKTLASGVCFKHMENRKWFMGL
;
A
#
# COMPACT_ATOMS: atom_id res chain seq x y z
N MET A 1 14.75 3.35 -25.50
CA MET A 1 14.37 2.90 -24.14
C MET A 1 13.16 1.99 -24.25
N ALA A 2 13.24 0.74 -23.78
CA ALA A 2 12.07 -0.15 -23.80
C ALA A 2 10.96 0.47 -22.93
N LYS A 3 9.75 0.59 -23.48
CA LYS A 3 8.58 1.13 -22.78
C LYS A 3 8.31 0.21 -21.59
N GLN A 4 8.61 0.64 -20.36
CA GLN A 4 8.30 -0.14 -19.16
C GLN A 4 6.80 -0.46 -19.16
N THR A 5 6.46 -1.75 -19.04
CA THR A 5 5.08 -2.19 -18.91
C THR A 5 4.54 -1.66 -17.58
N GLN A 6 3.41 -0.95 -17.62
CA GLN A 6 2.77 -0.44 -16.43
C GLN A 6 2.11 -1.59 -15.65
N THR A 7 2.57 -1.80 -14.42
CA THR A 7 2.09 -2.83 -13.49
C THR A 7 1.79 -2.20 -12.14
N TYR A 8 0.88 -2.81 -11.38
CA TYR A 8 0.66 -2.43 -9.98
C TYR A 8 1.73 -3.01 -9.07
N ASP A 9 2.18 -4.25 -9.29
CA ASP A 9 3.17 -4.95 -8.46
C ASP A 9 3.00 -4.65 -6.95
N PHE A 10 1.82 -4.97 -6.42
CA PHE A 10 1.39 -4.63 -5.05
C PHE A 10 2.35 -5.14 -3.98
N ASP A 11 3.01 -6.26 -4.25
CA ASP A 11 4.04 -6.83 -3.38
C ASP A 11 5.29 -5.96 -3.31
N ARG A 12 5.83 -5.53 -4.47
CA ARG A 12 6.95 -4.58 -4.50
C ARG A 12 6.57 -3.20 -3.97
N TRP A 13 5.33 -2.80 -4.15
CA TRP A 13 4.84 -1.54 -3.58
C TRP A 13 4.80 -1.61 -2.05
N ALA A 14 4.36 -2.73 -1.46
CA ALA A 14 4.42 -2.93 -0.01
C ALA A 14 5.87 -2.92 0.52
N GLU A 15 6.80 -3.60 -0.17
CA GLU A 15 8.24 -3.58 0.17
C GLU A 15 8.80 -2.17 0.14
N TYR A 16 8.53 -1.45 -0.95
CA TYR A 16 8.94 -0.06 -1.14
C TYR A 16 8.42 0.81 0.00
N LEU A 17 7.12 0.76 0.28
CA LEU A 17 6.50 1.57 1.32
C LEU A 17 7.07 1.23 2.70
N THR A 18 7.32 -0.05 2.98
CA THR A 18 7.95 -0.50 4.23
C THR A 18 9.31 0.15 4.44
N VAL A 19 10.17 0.12 3.42
CA VAL A 19 11.52 0.73 3.48
C VAL A 19 11.42 2.25 3.60
N THR A 20 10.55 2.89 2.81
CA THR A 20 10.32 4.34 2.86
C THR A 20 9.85 4.79 4.25
N LEU A 21 8.89 4.10 4.85
CA LEU A 21 8.37 4.46 6.17
C LEU A 21 9.39 4.23 7.28
N ALA A 22 10.15 3.14 7.19
CA ALA A 22 11.23 2.89 8.15
C ALA A 22 12.25 4.03 8.12
N GLU A 23 12.73 4.42 6.93
CA GLU A 23 13.70 5.50 6.79
C GLU A 23 13.14 6.87 7.23
N ASN A 24 11.86 7.15 6.96
CA ASN A 24 11.23 8.35 7.46
C ASN A 24 11.18 8.35 9.00
N THR A 25 10.90 7.19 9.61
CA THR A 25 10.86 7.03 11.07
C THR A 25 12.25 7.13 11.68
N SER A 26 13.29 6.57 11.06
CA SER A 26 14.66 6.62 11.57
C SER A 26 15.26 8.03 11.57
N ARG A 27 14.67 8.94 10.76
CA ARG A 27 15.02 10.37 10.71
C ARG A 27 14.27 11.22 11.76
N CYS A 28 13.36 10.63 12.53
CA CYS A 28 12.74 11.29 13.67
C CYS A 28 13.73 11.43 14.84
N ASP A 29 13.53 12.46 15.66
CA ASP A 29 14.24 12.64 16.92
C ASP A 29 13.63 11.70 17.97
N LEU A 30 14.13 10.46 18.01
CA LEU A 30 13.66 9.41 18.91
C LEU A 30 14.30 9.51 20.31
N GLY A 31 15.47 10.13 20.41
CA GLY A 31 16.29 10.11 21.62
C GLY A 31 16.59 8.67 22.07
N ASN A 32 16.44 8.41 23.37
CA ASN A 32 16.52 7.06 23.96
C ASN A 32 15.12 6.44 24.18
N ASN A 33 14.09 6.92 23.48
CA ASN A 33 12.74 6.40 23.62
C ASN A 33 12.47 5.32 22.57
N ARG A 34 11.59 4.39 22.93
CA ARG A 34 11.05 3.39 22.02
C ARG A 34 9.88 3.97 21.23
N VAL A 35 9.74 3.54 19.98
CA VAL A 35 8.58 3.86 19.17
C VAL A 35 7.41 2.96 19.58
N LYS A 36 6.32 3.58 19.99
CA LYS A 36 5.07 2.89 20.36
C LYS A 36 4.09 2.78 19.20
N LYS A 37 4.06 3.81 18.34
CA LYS A 37 3.03 3.86 17.30
C LYS A 37 3.50 4.66 16.09
N ILE A 38 3.14 4.16 14.91
CA ILE A 38 3.26 4.90 13.66
C ILE A 38 1.87 5.04 13.06
N GLN A 39 1.36 6.26 12.99
CA GLN A 39 0.12 6.58 12.29
C GLN A 39 0.45 7.03 10.88
N LEU A 40 -0.16 6.39 9.88
CA LEU A 40 -0.14 6.78 8.49
C LEU A 40 -1.45 7.49 8.15
N ASN A 41 -1.34 8.69 7.61
CA ASN A 41 -2.48 9.49 7.20
C ASN A 41 -2.69 9.37 5.69
N PHE A 42 -3.95 9.34 5.27
CA PHE A 42 -4.39 9.20 3.88
C PHE A 42 -5.30 10.36 3.51
N SER A 43 -5.50 10.59 2.21
CA SER A 43 -6.60 11.42 1.74
C SER A 43 -7.87 10.57 1.58
N ALA A 44 -9.04 11.20 1.62
CA ALA A 44 -10.31 10.50 1.41
C ALA A 44 -10.43 9.85 0.01
N GLN A 45 -9.60 10.25 -0.95
CA GLN A 45 -9.66 9.82 -2.34
C GLN A 45 -8.60 8.77 -2.70
N SER A 46 -7.75 8.33 -1.76
CA SER A 46 -6.61 7.49 -2.09
C SER A 46 -6.13 6.66 -0.91
N LEU A 47 -5.72 5.43 -1.19
CA LEU A 47 -5.03 4.55 -0.24
C LEU A 47 -3.50 4.70 -0.30
N ASN A 48 -3.01 5.82 -0.82
CA ASN A 48 -1.59 6.20 -0.70
C ASN A 48 -1.40 7.08 0.54
N PRO A 49 -0.49 6.72 1.46
CA PRO A 49 -0.26 7.53 2.64
C PRO A 49 0.45 8.84 2.26
N ILE A 50 -0.02 9.95 2.82
CA ILE A 50 0.43 11.31 2.50
C ILE A 50 1.36 11.87 3.58
N SER A 51 1.07 11.55 4.85
CA SER A 51 1.85 11.98 6.00
C SER A 51 1.90 10.86 7.03
N PHE A 52 2.84 10.98 7.94
CA PHE A 52 3.02 10.03 9.03
C PHE A 52 3.27 10.76 10.35
N LYS A 53 3.03 10.07 11.45
CA LYS A 53 3.22 10.56 12.81
C LYS A 53 3.75 9.43 13.67
N VAL A 54 4.79 9.72 14.44
CA VAL A 54 5.46 8.73 15.29
C VAL A 54 5.20 9.11 16.74
N THR A 55 4.58 8.22 17.51
CA THR A 55 4.37 8.38 18.95
C THR A 55 5.35 7.46 19.69
N LEU A 56 6.03 8.03 20.67
CA LEU A 56 6.99 7.37 21.53
C LEU A 56 6.29 6.73 22.75
N ASP A 57 6.99 5.87 23.48
CA ASP A 57 6.45 5.20 24.68
C ASP A 57 6.01 6.15 25.80
N ASN A 58 6.59 7.34 25.85
CA ASN A 58 6.18 8.41 26.78
C ASN A 58 5.00 9.25 26.26
N GLU A 59 4.31 8.79 25.21
CA GLU A 59 3.19 9.43 24.52
C GLU A 59 3.52 10.76 23.80
N LEU A 60 4.81 11.15 23.74
CA LEU A 60 5.23 12.30 22.96
C LEU A 60 5.30 11.97 21.47
N ILE A 61 5.00 12.96 20.63
CA ILE A 61 5.16 12.86 19.18
C ILE A 61 6.61 13.19 18.82
N ALA A 62 7.29 12.26 18.16
CA ALA A 62 8.67 12.45 17.72
C ALA A 62 8.75 13.53 16.64
N ARG A 63 9.67 14.48 16.81
CA ARG A 63 9.89 15.53 15.80
C ARG A 63 10.61 14.93 14.60
N TYR A 64 10.09 15.12 13.40
CA TYR A 64 10.75 14.68 12.18
C TYR A 64 11.54 15.81 11.56
N ASN A 65 12.87 15.65 11.49
CA ASN A 65 13.82 16.62 10.95
C ASN A 65 13.66 18.03 11.56
N ARG A 66 14.66 18.52 12.31
CA ARG A 66 14.57 19.78 13.09
C ARG A 66 14.11 21.02 12.31
N HIS A 67 14.21 21.01 10.99
CA HIS A 67 13.80 22.12 10.12
C HIS A 67 12.46 21.94 9.41
N LYS A 68 11.83 20.77 9.46
CA LYS A 68 10.53 20.53 8.81
C LYS A 68 9.40 20.95 9.76
N LYS A 69 8.50 21.80 9.26
CA LYS A 69 7.28 22.18 9.96
C LYS A 69 6.29 21.01 9.93
N SER A 70 5.68 20.70 11.06
CA SER A 70 4.60 19.72 11.13
C SER A 70 3.29 20.28 10.58
N ASN A 71 2.38 19.39 10.20
CA ASN A 71 0.98 19.73 9.96
C ASN A 71 0.26 20.06 11.28
N ASP A 72 -0.98 20.53 11.19
CA ASP A 72 -1.80 20.92 12.35
C ASP A 72 -2.06 19.77 13.32
N ASP A 73 -2.09 18.53 12.81
CA ASP A 73 -2.25 17.31 13.62
C ASP A 73 -0.91 16.78 14.16
N ALA A 74 0.19 17.53 14.00
CA ALA A 74 1.57 17.13 14.31
C ALA A 74 2.13 15.96 13.46
N SER A 75 1.50 15.61 12.33
CA SER A 75 2.10 14.71 11.32
C SER A 75 3.10 15.44 10.43
N TYR A 76 3.90 14.67 9.70
CA TYR A 76 4.88 15.15 8.72
C TYR A 76 4.66 14.49 7.36
N PRO A 77 4.85 15.22 6.25
CA PRO A 77 4.81 14.61 4.92
C PRO A 77 5.82 13.46 4.80
N ILE A 78 5.40 12.37 4.16
CA ILE A 78 6.30 11.24 3.87
C ILE A 78 7.27 11.64 2.77
N ASP A 79 8.56 11.45 3.01
CA ASP A 79 9.62 11.66 2.02
C ASP A 79 9.80 10.39 1.19
N TYR A 80 9.28 10.40 -0.04
CA TYR A 80 9.41 9.32 -1.02
C TYR A 80 10.71 9.45 -1.82
N SER A 81 11.86 9.30 -1.14
CA SER A 81 13.17 9.55 -1.72
C SER A 81 13.59 8.56 -2.83
N TYR A 82 12.99 7.37 -2.88
CA TYR A 82 13.28 6.35 -3.89
C TYR A 82 12.22 6.31 -4.99
N GLN A 83 12.63 5.91 -6.19
CA GLN A 83 11.69 5.66 -7.29
C GLN A 83 10.78 4.46 -6.96
N SER A 84 9.46 4.66 -7.06
CA SER A 84 8.50 3.56 -6.89
C SER A 84 8.74 2.45 -7.93
N PRO A 85 8.78 1.17 -7.51
CA PRO A 85 8.90 0.05 -8.42
C PRO A 85 7.60 -0.25 -9.20
N SER A 86 6.52 0.46 -8.90
CA SER A 86 5.17 0.23 -9.42
C SER A 86 4.58 1.48 -10.07
N SER A 87 3.53 1.29 -10.86
CA SER A 87 2.74 2.39 -11.46
C SER A 87 1.68 2.97 -10.53
N ILE A 88 1.64 2.53 -9.25
CA ILE A 88 0.75 3.12 -8.25
C ILE A 88 1.18 4.57 -8.01
N ALA A 89 0.30 5.51 -8.34
CA ALA A 89 0.60 6.93 -8.27
C ALA A 89 0.60 7.44 -6.83
N LEU A 90 1.79 7.67 -6.25
CA LEU A 90 1.95 8.13 -4.86
C LEU A 90 1.39 9.55 -4.60
N HIS A 91 1.16 10.35 -5.64
CA HIS A 91 0.84 11.79 -5.52
C HIS A 91 -0.42 12.22 -6.28
N GLY A 92 -1.54 11.53 -6.08
CA GLY A 92 -2.86 12.04 -6.45
C GLY A 92 -3.15 12.14 -7.96
N ASN A 93 -2.32 11.53 -8.81
CA ASN A 93 -2.66 11.41 -10.22
C ASN A 93 -3.80 10.39 -10.37
N MET A 94 -5.01 10.88 -10.64
CA MET A 94 -6.24 10.06 -10.66
C MET A 94 -6.34 9.10 -11.85
N GLN A 95 -5.41 9.17 -12.80
CA GLN A 95 -5.45 8.30 -13.97
C GLN A 95 -4.84 6.94 -13.68
N ASP A 96 -5.70 5.94 -13.47
CA ASP A 96 -5.30 4.54 -13.40
C ASP A 96 -5.03 3.97 -14.80
N SER A 97 -3.85 4.29 -15.35
CA SER A 97 -3.44 3.84 -16.68
C SER A 97 -3.15 2.33 -16.74
N THR A 98 -2.78 1.72 -15.61
CA THR A 98 -2.61 0.27 -15.47
C THR A 98 -3.95 -0.43 -15.65
N ALA A 99 -5.02 0.02 -14.97
CA ALA A 99 -6.37 -0.51 -15.18
C ALA A 99 -6.81 -0.42 -16.64
N LYS A 100 -6.67 0.76 -17.25
CA LYS A 100 -7.04 0.98 -18.65
C LYS A 100 -6.31 0.02 -19.59
N THR A 101 -5.02 -0.20 -19.36
CA THR A 101 -4.20 -1.11 -20.17
C THR A 101 -4.64 -2.56 -19.99
N PHE A 102 -4.85 -2.99 -18.74
CA PHE A 102 -5.35 -4.33 -18.43
C PHE A 102 -6.71 -4.59 -19.08
N ILE A 103 -7.69 -3.70 -18.90
CA ILE A 103 -9.04 -3.84 -19.46
C ILE A 103 -8.96 -3.98 -20.99
N LYS A 104 -8.15 -3.17 -21.66
CA LYS A 104 -7.95 -3.27 -23.12
C LYS A 104 -7.37 -4.61 -23.54
N GLN A 105 -6.45 -5.19 -22.76
CA GLN A 105 -5.87 -6.50 -23.03
C GLN A 105 -6.86 -7.63 -22.72
N ALA A 106 -7.63 -7.51 -21.65
CA ALA A 106 -8.67 -8.48 -21.28
C ALA A 106 -9.79 -8.53 -22.33
N ILE A 107 -10.27 -7.38 -22.82
CA ILE A 107 -11.26 -7.31 -23.91
C ILE A 107 -10.76 -8.00 -25.18
N ARG A 108 -9.45 -7.93 -25.48
CA ARG A 108 -8.87 -8.64 -26.63
C ARG A 108 -8.86 -10.16 -26.44
N LEU A 109 -8.83 -10.65 -25.21
CA LEU A 109 -8.87 -12.08 -24.89
C LEU A 109 -10.33 -12.58 -24.83
N ASP A 110 -11.24 -11.74 -24.34
CA ASP A 110 -12.67 -11.97 -24.25
C ASP A 110 -13.43 -10.66 -24.47
N ASN A 111 -14.12 -10.54 -25.60
CA ASN A 111 -14.88 -9.33 -25.95
C ASN A 111 -16.04 -9.04 -25.00
N THR A 112 -16.45 -9.99 -24.17
CA THR A 112 -17.51 -9.83 -23.17
C THR A 112 -16.99 -9.37 -21.81
N PHE A 113 -15.67 -9.20 -21.66
CA PHE A 113 -15.05 -8.80 -20.40
C PHE A 113 -15.60 -7.47 -19.87
N TYR A 114 -16.10 -7.49 -18.64
CA TYR A 114 -16.66 -6.32 -17.97
C TYR A 114 -15.67 -5.73 -16.96
N GLY A 115 -15.06 -4.59 -17.29
CA GLY A 115 -13.98 -3.98 -16.51
C GLY A 115 -14.38 -3.28 -15.21
N ALA A 116 -15.64 -3.33 -14.77
CA ALA A 116 -16.10 -2.59 -13.58
C ALA A 116 -15.43 -3.04 -12.27
N GLY A 117 -15.00 -4.31 -12.18
CA GLY A 117 -14.24 -4.83 -11.04
C GLY A 117 -12.78 -4.36 -11.00
N TRP A 118 -12.36 -3.46 -11.89
CA TRP A 118 -10.96 -3.14 -12.12
C TRP A 118 -10.66 -1.63 -12.11
N SER A 119 -10.45 -1.07 -10.92
CA SER A 119 -10.03 0.33 -10.72
C SER A 119 -9.37 0.50 -9.36
N LEU A 120 -8.16 1.06 -9.29
CA LEU A 120 -7.46 1.28 -8.02
C LEU A 120 -8.27 2.14 -7.02
N GLN A 121 -9.10 3.05 -7.54
CA GLN A 121 -9.84 4.03 -6.74
C GLN A 121 -11.26 3.59 -6.41
N LEU A 122 -11.79 2.53 -7.03
CA LEU A 122 -13.15 2.06 -6.76
C LEU A 122 -13.13 1.14 -5.53
N PRO A 123 -13.80 1.51 -4.41
CA PRO A 123 -13.89 0.63 -3.25
C PRO A 123 -14.48 -0.73 -3.61
N GLY A 124 -13.86 -1.80 -3.09
CA GLY A 124 -14.32 -3.17 -3.31
C GLY A 124 -13.94 -3.78 -4.67
N SER A 125 -13.29 -3.04 -5.55
CA SER A 125 -12.70 -3.60 -6.77
C SER A 125 -11.43 -4.43 -6.45
N ILE A 126 -11.00 -5.27 -7.40
CA ILE A 126 -9.83 -6.14 -7.22
C ILE A 126 -8.56 -5.34 -6.89
N PRO A 127 -8.14 -4.32 -7.67
CA PRO A 127 -6.94 -3.56 -7.35
C PRO A 127 -7.04 -2.79 -6.01
N ASN A 128 -8.24 -2.30 -5.66
CA ASN A 128 -8.45 -1.61 -4.40
C ASN A 128 -8.28 -2.54 -3.19
N ILE A 129 -8.86 -3.76 -3.24
CA ILE A 129 -8.70 -4.75 -2.17
C ILE A 129 -7.22 -5.18 -2.06
N LEU A 130 -6.53 -5.36 -3.19
CA LEU A 130 -5.11 -5.68 -3.21
C LEU A 130 -4.24 -4.57 -2.62
N MET A 131 -4.60 -3.29 -2.81
CA MET A 131 -3.95 -2.17 -2.15
C MET A 131 -4.07 -2.27 -0.62
N GLN A 132 -5.25 -2.62 -0.11
CA GLN A 132 -5.48 -2.78 1.33
C GLN A 132 -4.65 -3.95 1.90
N LEU A 133 -4.55 -5.07 1.17
CA LEU A 133 -3.66 -6.18 1.54
C LEU A 133 -2.18 -5.78 1.54
N ALA A 134 -1.76 -4.92 0.60
CA ALA A 134 -0.40 -4.41 0.54
C ALA A 134 -0.08 -3.45 1.71
N LEU A 135 -1.03 -2.58 2.09
CA LEU A 135 -0.94 -1.74 3.29
C LEU A 135 -0.85 -2.58 4.56
N ARG A 136 -1.67 -3.63 4.67
CA ARG A 136 -1.58 -4.59 5.77
C ARG A 136 -0.20 -5.24 5.83
N SER A 137 0.32 -5.69 4.69
CA SER A 137 1.64 -6.33 4.60
C SER A 137 2.75 -5.37 5.02
N THR A 138 2.65 -4.11 4.63
CA THR A 138 3.54 -3.03 5.10
C THR A 138 3.54 -2.94 6.62
N ALA A 139 2.37 -2.86 7.27
CA ALA A 139 2.29 -2.79 8.73
C ALA A 139 2.88 -4.02 9.44
N MET A 140 2.74 -5.21 8.86
CA MET A 140 3.30 -6.45 9.41
C MET A 140 4.83 -6.52 9.28
N LEU A 141 5.39 -5.96 8.21
CA LEU A 141 6.83 -6.01 7.93
C LEU A 141 7.60 -4.84 8.55
N LEU A 142 6.92 -3.72 8.81
CA LEU A 142 7.53 -2.50 9.32
C LEU A 142 8.29 -2.68 10.64
N PRO A 143 7.80 -3.41 11.67
CA PRO A 143 8.55 -3.61 12.92
C PRO A 143 9.94 -4.23 12.67
N LYS A 144 9.99 -5.24 11.81
CA LYS A 144 11.25 -5.91 11.45
C LYS A 144 12.19 -4.95 10.73
N GLN A 145 11.67 -4.17 9.79
CA GLN A 145 12.47 -3.21 9.04
C GLN A 145 12.99 -2.07 9.92
N LEU A 146 12.19 -1.57 10.86
CA LEU A 146 12.59 -0.57 11.85
C LEU A 146 13.71 -1.09 12.76
N SER A 147 13.57 -2.33 13.25
CA SER A 147 14.61 -2.98 14.06
C SER A 147 15.93 -3.11 13.29
N HIS A 148 15.88 -3.45 12.00
CA HIS A 148 17.06 -3.47 11.13
C HIS A 148 17.73 -2.10 10.96
N GLN A 149 16.96 -1.00 11.10
CA GLN A 149 17.49 0.36 11.08
C GLN A 149 17.91 0.87 12.47
N GLY A 150 17.89 0.01 13.49
CA GLY A 150 18.29 0.37 14.86
C GLY A 150 17.23 1.17 15.62
N VAL A 151 15.98 1.19 15.16
CA VAL A 151 14.87 1.81 15.88
C VAL A 151 14.36 0.84 16.93
N GLU A 152 14.41 1.24 18.20
CA GLU A 152 13.82 0.47 19.29
C GLU A 152 12.29 0.60 19.30
N LEU A 153 11.61 -0.53 19.44
CA LEU A 153 10.15 -0.61 19.45
C LEU A 153 9.65 -0.97 20.84
N SER A 154 8.47 -0.47 21.20
CA SER A 154 7.81 -0.90 22.42
C SER A 154 7.12 -2.25 22.26
N GLU A 155 6.79 -2.87 23.38
CA GLU A 155 6.08 -4.16 23.40
C GLU A 155 4.67 -4.04 22.79
N GLU A 156 4.07 -2.86 22.87
CA GLU A 156 2.73 -2.54 22.34
C GLU A 156 2.80 -1.86 20.96
N PHE A 157 3.92 -2.01 20.23
CA PHE A 157 4.10 -1.34 18.95
C PHE A 157 2.95 -1.61 17.98
N CYS A 158 2.36 -0.55 17.42
CA CYS A 158 1.33 -0.68 16.40
C CYS A 158 1.45 0.33 15.26
N VAL A 159 0.90 -0.05 14.10
CA VAL A 159 0.73 0.83 12.94
C VAL A 159 -0.75 1.14 12.79
N GLN A 160 -1.09 2.42 12.69
CA GLN A 160 -2.46 2.90 12.52
C GLN A 160 -2.63 3.56 11.16
N PHE A 161 -3.84 3.44 10.59
CA PHE A 161 -4.18 4.04 9.31
C PHE A 161 -5.34 5.01 9.51
N PHE A 162 -5.22 6.26 9.07
CA PHE A 162 -6.21 7.31 9.31
C PHE A 162 -6.53 8.07 8.01
N ASN A 163 -7.80 8.15 7.62
CA ASN A 163 -8.20 8.75 6.33
C ASN A 163 -8.63 10.23 6.40
N GLY A 164 -8.49 10.86 7.58
CA GLY A 164 -8.95 12.22 7.84
C GLY A 164 -10.25 12.29 8.66
N SER A 165 -11.09 11.25 8.63
CA SER A 165 -12.28 11.14 9.48
C SER A 165 -12.15 10.02 10.50
N ASP A 166 -11.70 8.84 10.07
CA ASP A 166 -11.76 7.61 10.84
C ASP A 166 -10.47 6.78 10.70
N PHE A 167 -10.28 5.89 11.67
CA PHE A 167 -9.24 4.87 11.61
C PHE A 167 -9.68 3.70 10.72
N MET A 168 -8.80 3.28 9.82
CA MET A 168 -9.00 2.15 8.93
C MET A 168 -8.35 0.89 9.50
N SER A 169 -9.00 -0.25 9.29
CA SER A 169 -8.48 -1.57 9.68
C SER A 169 -8.48 -2.51 8.50
N PHE A 170 -7.35 -3.17 8.26
CA PHE A 170 -7.14 -4.08 7.13
C PHE A 170 -6.92 -5.51 7.65
N PHE A 171 -8.01 -6.24 7.86
CA PHE A 171 -7.97 -7.63 8.34
C PHE A 171 -7.78 -8.61 7.18
N TYR A 172 -6.95 -9.64 7.35
CA TYR A 172 -6.61 -10.57 6.27
C TYR A 172 -7.84 -11.33 5.75
N GLU A 173 -8.52 -12.08 6.61
CA GLU A 173 -9.61 -12.97 6.19
C GLU A 173 -10.74 -12.23 5.46
N PRO A 174 -11.27 -11.08 5.96
CA PRO A 174 -12.31 -10.35 5.24
C PRO A 174 -11.85 -9.83 3.88
N LEU A 175 -10.59 -9.38 3.76
CA LEU A 175 -10.04 -8.91 2.50
C LEU A 175 -9.86 -10.05 1.49
N VAL A 176 -9.40 -11.22 1.93
CA VAL A 176 -9.27 -12.40 1.06
C VAL A 176 -10.64 -12.89 0.59
N GLN A 177 -11.63 -12.94 1.49
CA GLN A 177 -13.00 -13.32 1.13
C GLN A 177 -13.60 -12.35 0.08
N ALA A 178 -13.43 -11.04 0.28
CA ALA A 178 -13.87 -10.05 -0.69
C ALA A 178 -13.15 -10.18 -2.04
N LEU A 179 -11.83 -10.43 -2.01
CA LEU A 179 -11.03 -10.62 -3.21
C LEU A 179 -11.46 -11.86 -3.99
N SER A 180 -11.69 -13.00 -3.31
CA SER A 180 -12.18 -14.23 -3.93
C SER A 180 -13.56 -14.04 -4.57
N ALA A 181 -14.47 -13.33 -3.90
CA ALA A 181 -15.78 -13.01 -4.49
C ALA A 181 -15.65 -12.18 -5.78
N GLN A 182 -14.81 -11.15 -5.77
CA GLN A 182 -14.56 -10.32 -6.96
C GLN A 182 -13.85 -11.12 -8.07
N ALA A 183 -12.87 -11.95 -7.73
CA ALA A 183 -12.17 -12.80 -8.69
C ALA A 183 -13.13 -13.81 -9.34
N GLY A 184 -14.04 -14.41 -8.57
CA GLY A 184 -15.06 -15.32 -9.08
C GLY A 184 -16.05 -14.67 -10.05
N LEU A 185 -16.31 -13.36 -9.91
CA LEU A 185 -17.19 -12.61 -10.80
C LEU A 185 -16.47 -12.13 -12.08
N TYR A 186 -15.25 -11.60 -11.93
CA TYR A 186 -14.59 -10.86 -13.01
C TYR A 186 -13.43 -11.60 -13.69
N LEU A 187 -12.90 -12.67 -13.09
CA LEU A 187 -11.70 -13.39 -13.56
C LEU A 187 -11.96 -14.87 -13.83
N THR A 188 -13.13 -15.20 -14.39
CA THR A 188 -13.52 -16.57 -14.74
C THR A 188 -12.67 -17.16 -15.87
N ASP A 189 -12.26 -16.33 -16.85
CA ASP A 189 -11.30 -16.75 -17.88
C ASP A 189 -9.88 -16.85 -17.30
N LYS A 190 -9.32 -18.06 -17.32
CA LYS A 190 -7.97 -18.36 -16.82
C LYS A 190 -6.86 -17.52 -17.47
N ARG A 191 -6.99 -17.14 -18.75
CA ARG A 191 -6.03 -16.30 -19.48
C ARG A 191 -6.06 -14.88 -18.93
N ILE A 192 -7.26 -14.35 -18.66
CA ILE A 192 -7.45 -13.03 -18.06
C ILE A 192 -6.97 -13.03 -16.59
N LYS A 193 -7.26 -14.09 -15.82
CA LYS A 193 -6.72 -14.24 -14.46
C LYS A 193 -5.19 -14.31 -14.44
N THR A 194 -4.60 -15.02 -15.39
CA THR A 194 -3.13 -15.09 -15.55
C THR A 194 -2.56 -13.70 -15.87
N LEU A 195 -3.18 -12.97 -16.79
CA LEU A 195 -2.83 -11.59 -17.11
C LEU A 195 -2.91 -10.70 -15.86
N ALA A 196 -4.03 -10.76 -15.13
CA ALA A 196 -4.25 -10.03 -13.89
C ALA A 196 -3.15 -10.32 -12.86
N SER A 197 -2.79 -11.59 -12.66
CA SER A 197 -1.71 -11.98 -11.75
C SER A 197 -0.36 -11.34 -12.12
N GLY A 198 -0.09 -11.21 -13.43
CA GLY A 198 1.14 -10.59 -13.94
C GLY A 198 1.17 -9.08 -13.81
N VAL A 199 0.00 -8.43 -13.77
CA VAL A 199 -0.16 -6.98 -13.54
C VAL A 199 -0.13 -6.65 -12.05
N CYS A 200 -0.70 -7.52 -11.21
CA CYS A 200 -0.85 -7.30 -9.77
C CYS A 200 0.41 -7.64 -8.96
N PHE A 201 1.23 -8.61 -9.39
CA PHE A 201 2.32 -9.12 -8.58
C PHE A 201 3.59 -9.33 -9.38
N LYS A 202 4.74 -9.02 -8.77
CA LYS A 202 6.04 -9.43 -9.31
C LYS A 202 6.42 -10.83 -8.85
N HIS A 203 6.22 -11.16 -7.58
CA HIS A 203 6.72 -12.38 -6.96
C HIS A 203 5.88 -13.59 -7.32
N MET A 204 6.54 -14.70 -7.61
CA MET A 204 5.89 -15.91 -8.10
C MET A 204 4.93 -16.51 -7.07
N GLU A 205 5.26 -16.42 -5.78
CA GLU A 205 4.42 -16.95 -4.70
C GLU A 205 3.07 -16.21 -4.62
N ASN A 206 3.09 -14.88 -4.69
CA ASN A 206 1.88 -14.06 -4.70
C ASN A 206 1.04 -14.29 -5.96
N ARG A 207 1.69 -14.52 -7.11
CA ARG A 207 0.99 -14.94 -8.34
C ARG A 207 0.30 -16.29 -8.14
N LYS A 208 0.99 -17.29 -7.58
CA LYS A 208 0.40 -18.62 -7.30
C LYS A 208 -0.77 -18.52 -6.33
N TRP A 209 -0.62 -17.76 -5.25
CA TRP A 209 -1.69 -17.49 -4.29
C TRP A 209 -2.90 -16.87 -4.97
N PHE A 210 -2.72 -15.79 -5.73
CA PHE A 210 -3.80 -15.11 -6.45
C PHE A 210 -4.49 -16.00 -7.49
N MET A 211 -3.73 -16.84 -8.18
CA MET A 211 -4.29 -17.81 -9.12
C MET A 211 -5.12 -18.90 -8.43
N GLY A 212 -4.86 -19.18 -7.14
CA GLY A 212 -5.59 -20.15 -6.33
C GLY A 212 -6.87 -19.63 -5.65
N LEU A 213 -7.10 -18.30 -5.66
CA LEU A 213 -8.35 -17.68 -5.16
C LEU A 213 -9.58 -18.06 -5.97
#